data_AF-A0AAW1FZ36-F1
#
_entry.id   AF-A0AAW1FZ36-F1
#
_cell.length_a   1.000
_cell.length_b   1.000
_cell.length_c   1.000
_cell.angle_alpha   90.00
_cell.angle_beta   90.00
_cell.angle_gamma   90.00
#
_symmetry.space_group_name_H-M   'P 1'
#
loop_
_entity.id
_entity.type
_entity.pdbx_description
1 polymer ?
#
loop_
_entity_poly.entity_id
_entity_poly.type
_entity_poly.pdbx_seq_one_letter_code
_entity_poly.pdbx_strand_id
1 'polypeptide(L)' 'MLLLDPETRLTVKQGLSHPFLAEYHDPESEPDSEPYDDSFESLELAVGEWKSLIHMEIMTFDPDNPSKTAM' A
#
# COMPACT_ATOMS: atom_id res chain seq x y z
N MET A 1 -10.06 18.46 -3.98
CA MET A 1 -10.03 17.15 -4.68
C MET A 1 -10.21 17.29 -6.19
N LEU A 2 -11.27 17.93 -6.69
CA LEU A 2 -11.51 18.12 -8.13
C LEU A 2 -10.77 19.34 -8.68
N LEU A 3 -9.45 19.21 -8.86
CA LEU A 3 -8.60 20.21 -9.49
C LEU A 3 -7.93 19.60 -10.72
N LEU A 4 -7.82 20.40 -11.79
CA LEU A 4 -7.19 19.97 -13.04
C LEU A 4 -5.71 19.61 -12.81
N ASP A 5 -5.01 20.47 -12.08
CA ASP A 5 -3.61 20.26 -11.72
C ASP A 5 -3.48 19.27 -10.55
N PRO A 6 -2.86 18.08 -10.75
CA PRO A 6 -2.64 17.10 -9.69
C PRO A 6 -1.84 17.63 -8.51
N GLU A 7 -0.85 18.48 -8.76
CA GLU A 7 0.05 18.99 -7.71
C GLU A 7 -0.67 19.91 -6.73
N THR A 8 -1.80 20.47 -7.17
CA THR A 8 -2.67 21.32 -6.32
C THR A 8 -3.74 20.53 -5.59
N ARG A 9 -3.91 19.23 -5.88
CA ARG A 9 -4.91 18.42 -5.19
C ARG A 9 -4.48 18.20 -3.75
N LEU A 10 -5.49 18.28 -2.89
CA LEU A 10 -5.39 17.94 -1.49
C LEU A 10 -4.86 16.49 -1.31
N THR A 11 -3.90 16.29 -0.42
CA THR A 11 -3.41 14.95 -0.05
C THR A 11 -4.40 14.24 0.87
N VAL A 12 -4.23 12.92 1.06
CA VAL A 12 -5.05 12.15 2.00
C VAL A 12 -4.98 12.72 3.41
N LYS A 13 -3.77 13.01 3.92
CA LYS A 13 -3.57 13.59 5.26
C LYS A 13 -4.28 14.93 5.44
N GLN A 14 -4.18 15.81 4.44
CA GLN A 14 -4.90 17.08 4.43
C GLN A 14 -6.43 16.88 4.33
N GLY A 15 -6.87 15.80 3.67
CA GLY A 15 -8.28 15.41 3.56
C GLY A 15 -8.89 14.95 4.87
N LEU A 16 -8.16 14.12 5.61
CA LEU A 16 -8.58 13.63 6.93
C LEU A 16 -8.74 14.78 7.92
N SER A 17 -7.88 15.80 7.86
CA SER A 17 -8.02 17.02 8.67
C SER A 17 -9.07 18.02 8.18
N HIS A 18 -9.86 17.72 7.13
CA HIS A 18 -10.88 18.63 6.62
C HIS A 18 -12.07 18.72 7.60
N PRO A 19 -12.67 19.90 7.85
CA PRO A 19 -13.75 20.08 8.83
C PRO A 19 -14.96 19.15 8.67
N PHE A 20 -15.20 18.68 7.45
CA PHE A 20 -16.26 17.72 7.15
C PHE A 20 -16.07 16.37 7.86
N LEU A 21 -14.82 15.95 8.09
CA LEU A 21 -14.48 14.68 8.75
C LEU A 21 -14.13 14.85 10.22
N ALA A 22 -14.28 16.05 10.80
CA ALA A 22 -13.82 16.35 12.16
C ALA A 22 -14.43 15.47 13.25
N GLU A 23 -15.64 14.93 13.04
CA GLU A 23 -16.27 13.97 13.96
C GLU A 23 -15.55 12.61 14.00
N TYR A 24 -14.88 12.23 12.91
CA TYR A 24 -14.26 10.92 12.72
C TYR A 24 -12.74 10.95 12.72
N HIS A 25 -12.13 12.12 12.55
CA HIS A 25 -10.69 12.26 12.44
C HIS A 25 -10.00 11.91 13.76
N ASP A 26 -9.13 10.91 13.73
CA ASP A 26 -8.32 10.46 14.86
C ASP A 26 -6.91 10.09 14.38
N PRO A 27 -5.90 10.95 14.63
CA PRO A 27 -4.53 10.70 14.20
C PRO A 27 -3.92 9.40 14.72
N GLU A 28 -4.34 8.91 15.89
CA GLU A 28 -3.80 7.67 16.48
C GLU A 28 -4.39 6.43 15.81
N SER A 29 -5.57 6.56 15.17
CA SER A 29 -6.25 5.50 14.42
C SER A 29 -6.01 5.59 12.91
N GLU A 30 -5.15 6.50 12.45
CA GLU A 30 -4.84 6.76 11.04
C GLU A 30 -3.33 6.57 10.74
N PRO A 31 -2.74 5.38 10.97
CA PRO A 31 -1.32 5.15 10.76
C PRO A 31 -0.94 5.11 9.27
N ASP A 32 0.29 5.52 8.96
CA ASP A 32 0.91 5.25 7.66
C ASP A 32 1.32 3.77 7.57
N SER A 33 1.42 3.25 6.35
CA SER A 33 2.01 1.93 6.10
C SER A 33 3.53 2.02 5.99
N GLU A 34 4.20 0.89 6.21
CA GLU A 34 5.58 0.73 5.76
C GLU A 34 5.67 0.83 4.23
N PRO A 35 6.84 1.24 3.69
CA PRO A 35 7.08 1.18 2.25
C PRO A 35 6.90 -0.24 1.70
N TYR A 36 6.24 -0.35 0.55
CA TYR A 36 6.11 -1.61 -0.18
C TYR A 36 7.33 -1.82 -1.09
N ASP A 37 7.87 -3.04 -1.15
CA ASP A 37 8.91 -3.41 -2.10
C ASP A 37 8.26 -3.77 -3.44
N ASP A 38 8.36 -2.85 -4.40
CA ASP A 38 7.88 -3.04 -5.77
C ASP A 38 9.03 -3.35 -6.74
N SER A 39 10.21 -3.72 -6.25
CA SER A 39 11.39 -3.95 -7.09
C SER A 39 11.17 -5.05 -8.13
N PHE A 40 10.29 -6.02 -7.84
CA PHE A 40 9.90 -7.08 -8.76
C PHE A 40 9.20 -6.56 -10.02
N GLU A 41 8.54 -5.39 -9.99
CA GLU A 41 7.83 -4.82 -11.16
C GLU A 41 8.78 -4.51 -12.31
N SER A 42 10.06 -4.25 -11.98
CA SER A 42 11.11 -3.98 -12.96
C SER A 42 11.77 -5.24 -13.54
N LEU A 43 11.41 -6.43 -13.05
CA LEU A 43 12.02 -7.70 -13.46
C LEU A 43 11.34 -8.29 -14.71
N GLU A 44 12.16 -8.64 -15.70
CA GLU A 44 11.71 -9.43 -16.85
C GLU A 44 12.00 -10.91 -16.61
N LEU A 45 11.08 -11.60 -15.93
CA LEU A 45 11.20 -13.03 -15.65
C LEU A 45 10.38 -13.88 -16.61
N ALA A 46 10.83 -15.11 -16.85
CA ALA A 46 10.04 -16.11 -17.55
C ALA A 46 8.85 -16.55 -16.70
N VAL A 47 7.79 -17.06 -17.35
CA VAL A 47 6.58 -17.56 -16.68
C VAL A 47 6.88 -18.62 -15.60
N GLY A 48 7.91 -19.45 -15.82
CA GLY A 48 8.32 -20.46 -14.84
C GLY A 48 8.87 -19.87 -13.54
N GLU A 49 9.60 -18.76 -13.62
CA GLU A 49 10.18 -18.08 -12.47
C GLU A 49 9.10 -17.34 -11.67
N TRP A 50 8.17 -16.67 -12.36
CA TRP A 50 6.99 -16.08 -11.73
C TRP A 50 6.16 -17.12 -10.96
N LYS A 51 5.94 -18.31 -11.54
CA LYS A 51 5.25 -19.41 -10.86
C LYS A 51 5.97 -19.85 -9.60
N SER A 52 7.30 -19.92 -9.62
CA SER A 52 8.11 -20.26 -8.45
C SER A 52 8.00 -19.20 -7.35
N LEU A 53 8.07 -17.92 -7.70
CA LEU A 53 7.92 -16.81 -6.73
C LEU A 53 6.53 -16.82 -6.08
N ILE A 54 5.46 -16.93 -6.89
CA ILE A 54 4.09 -17.02 -6.37
C ILE A 54 3.91 -18.27 -5.49
N HIS A 55 4.46 -19.40 -5.89
CA HIS A 55 4.40 -20.62 -5.08
C HIS A 55 5.13 -20.44 -3.74
N MET A 56 6.28 -19.76 -3.75
CA MET A 56 7.01 -19.43 -2.53
C MET A 56 6.15 -18.57 -1.59
N GLU A 57 5.58 -17.47 -2.09
CA GLU A 57 4.68 -16.59 -1.32
C GLU A 57 3.52 -17.35 -0.67
N ILE A 58 2.87 -18.26 -1.41
CA ILE A 58 1.80 -19.11 -0.88
C ILE A 58 2.31 -19.98 0.28
N MET A 59 3.51 -20.55 0.14
CA MET A 59 4.08 -21.47 1.15
C MET A 59 4.64 -20.74 2.37
N THR A 60 5.06 -19.49 2.21
CA THR A 60 5.63 -18.66 3.29
C THR A 60 4.57 -17.80 3.98
N PHE A 61 3.32 -17.83 3.52
CA PHE A 61 2.23 -17.02 4.07
C PHE A 61 2.03 -17.31 5.56
N ASP A 62 2.16 -16.26 6.37
CA ASP A 62 1.87 -16.30 7.80
C ASP A 62 0.48 -15.70 8.08
N PRO A 63 -0.55 -16.51 8.43
CA PRO A 63 -1.88 -15.99 8.73
C PRO A 63 -1.91 -15.01 9.90
N ASP A 64 -0.97 -15.12 10.84
CA ASP A 64 -0.89 -14.23 12.00
C ASP A 64 -0.15 -12.93 11.66
N ASN A 65 0.67 -12.91 10.59
CA ASN A 65 1.41 -11.74 10.11
C ASN A 65 1.39 -11.62 8.57
N PRO A 66 0.21 -11.44 7.94
CA PRO A 66 0.07 -11.49 6.49
C PRO A 66 0.85 -10.40 5.76
N SER A 67 1.18 -9.29 6.43
CA SER A 67 1.96 -8.19 5.87
C SER A 67 3.47 -8.41 5.87
N LYS A 68 3.99 -9.45 6.54
CA LYS A 68 5.43 -9.71 6.65
C LYS A 68 5.96 -10.71 5.63
N THR A 69 5.08 -11.46 4.99
CA THR A 69 5.48 -12.50 4.04
C THR A 69 5.72 -11.96 2.64
N ALA A 70 4.99 -10.92 2.22
CA ALA A 70 5.06 -10.42 0.85
C ALA A 70 6.47 -9.87 0.56
N MET A 71 7.19 -10.55 -0.35
CA MET A 71 8.30 -9.95 -1.09
C MET A 71 7.87 -8.73 -1.90
#